data_AF-A0A346PYS7-F1
#
_entry.id   AF-A0A346PYS7-F1
#
_cell.length_a   1.000
_cell.length_b   1.000
_cell.length_c   1.000
_cell.angle_alpha   90.00
_cell.angle_beta   90.00
_cell.angle_gamma   90.00
#
_symmetry.space_group_name_H-M   'P 1'
#
loop_
_entity.id
_entity.type
_entity.pdbx_description
1 polymer ?
#
loop_
_entity_poly.entity_id
_entity_poly.type
_entity_poly.pdbx_seq_one_letter_code
_entity_poly.pdbx_strand_id
1 'polypeptide(L)' 'LVQRRFGPPAPNRLWVADLTYVSTWAGFAYVAFVTDAYARR' A
#
# COMPACT_ATOMS: atom_id res chain seq x y z
N LEU A 1 11.89 -6.65 17.42
CA LEU A 1 10.62 -6.90 16.72
C LEU A 1 9.65 -5.78 17.07
N VAL A 2 9.40 -4.85 16.16
CA VAL A 2 8.55 -3.69 16.44
C VAL A 2 7.09 -4.12 16.27
N GLN A 3 6.40 -4.33 17.39
CA GLN A 3 4.96 -4.53 17.46
C GLN A 3 4.24 -3.20 17.18
N ARG A 4 4.30 -2.71 15.93
CA ARG A 4 3.52 -1.54 15.50
C ARG A 4 2.09 -1.99 15.20
N ARG A 5 1.14 -1.47 15.98
CA ARG A 5 -0.29 -1.64 15.71
C ARG A 5 -0.66 -0.77 14.51
N PHE A 6 -0.66 -1.35 13.31
CA PHE A 6 -1.08 -0.69 12.06
C PHE A 6 -2.60 -0.82 11.80
N GLY A 7 -3.41 -0.77 12.86
CA GLY A 7 -4.86 -0.67 12.75
C GLY A 7 -5.28 0.79 12.96
N PRO A 8 -5.45 1.59 11.91
CA PRO A 8 -5.96 2.95 12.09
C PRO A 8 -7.36 2.90 12.68
N PRO A 9 -7.68 3.74 13.68
CA PRO A 9 -8.98 3.72 14.36
C PRO A 9 -10.13 4.34 13.55
N ALA A 10 -9.82 5.04 12.46
CA ALA A 10 -10.75 5.76 11.60
C ALA A 10 -10.17 5.91 10.17
N PRO A 11 -10.99 6.13 9.13
CA PRO A 11 -10.52 6.43 7.78
C PRO A 11 -9.71 7.74 7.74
N ASN A 12 -8.90 7.90 6.70
CA ASN A 12 -7.98 9.02 6.44
C ASN A 12 -6.89 9.24 7.50
N ARG A 13 -6.60 8.24 8.34
CA ARG A 13 -5.57 8.33 9.41
C ARG A 13 -4.22 7.75 9.03
N LEU A 14 -4.19 6.76 8.15
CA LEU A 14 -2.98 6.07 7.74
C LEU A 14 -3.13 5.64 6.29
N TRP A 15 -2.19 6.06 5.46
CA TRP A 15 -2.14 5.76 4.03
C TRP A 15 -0.95 4.86 3.79
N VAL A 16 -1.15 3.78 3.04
CA VAL A 16 -0.11 2.83 2.65
C VAL A 16 0.15 3.02 1.17
N ALA A 17 1.42 3.18 0.83
CA ALA A 17 1.89 3.25 -0.54
C ALA A 17 2.74 2.02 -0.84
N ASP A 18 2.37 1.27 -1.86
CA ASP A 18 3.13 0.13 -2.36
C ASP A 18 3.61 0.44 -3.78
N LEU A 19 4.90 0.22 -4.03
CA LEU A 19 5.52 0.40 -5.34
C LEU A 19 6.04 -0.95 -5.82
N THR A 20 5.63 -1.36 -7.02
CA THR A 20 6.03 -2.63 -7.60
C THR A 20 6.34 -2.51 -9.08
N TYR A 21 7.08 -3.50 -9.58
CA TYR A 21 7.43 -3.66 -10.98
C TYR A 21 6.52 -4.71 -11.60
N VAL A 22 5.86 -4.35 -12.69
CA VAL A 22 5.02 -5.27 -13.45
C VAL A 22 5.72 -5.57 -14.76
N SER A 23 5.99 -6.85 -15.01
CA SER A 23 6.53 -7.32 -16.29
C SER A 23 5.45 -7.24 -17.37
N THR A 24 5.81 -6.71 -18.53
CA THR A 24 4.96 -6.57 -19.72
C THR A 24 5.70 -7.13 -20.93
N TRP A 25 5.00 -7.37 -22.04
CA TRP A 25 5.63 -7.87 -23.27
C TRP A 25 6.64 -6.89 -23.89
N ALA A 26 6.54 -5.59 -23.56
CA ALA A 26 7.43 -4.55 -24.06
C ALA A 26 8.52 -4.14 -23.05
N GLY A 27 8.62 -4.79 -21.88
CA GLY A 27 9.54 -4.42 -20.81
C GLY A 27 8.87 -4.37 -19.44
N PHE A 28 9.23 -3.41 -18.59
CA PHE A 28 8.69 -3.27 -17.23
C PHE A 28 7.93 -1.95 -17.04
N ALA A 29 6.84 -2.00 -16.29
CA ALA A 29 6.11 -0.83 -15.82
C ALA A 29 6.27 -0.67 -14.30
N TYR A 30 6.40 0.57 -13.85
CA TYR A 30 6.37 0.92 -12.43
C TYR A 30 4.93 1.24 -12.05
N VAL A 31 4.42 0.57 -11.02
CA VAL A 31 3.06 0.77 -10.52
C VAL A 31 3.10 1.18 -9.07
N ALA A 32 2.38 2.26 -8.76
CA ALA A 32 2.19 2.76 -7.41
C ALA A 32 0.72 2.63 -7.01
N PHE A 33 0.45 1.97 -5.89
CA PHE A 33 -0.86 1.91 -5.26
C PHE A 33 -0.84 2.73 -3.98
N VAL A 34 -1.84 3.58 -3.82
CA VAL A 34 -2.05 4.36 -2.59
C VAL A 34 -3.41 3.96 -2.03
N THR A 35 -3.42 3.34 -0.85
CA THR A 35 -4.63 2.84 -0.20
C THR A 35 -4.73 3.33 1.24
N ASP A 36 -5.94 3.54 1.71
CA ASP A 36 -6.19 3.84 3.12
C ASP A 36 -6.11 2.53 3.93
N ALA A 37 -5.26 2.52 4.97
CA ALA A 37 -5.04 1.34 5.80
C ALA A 37 -6.26 0.96 6.67
N TYR A 38 -7.27 1.83 6.79
CA TYR A 38 -8.52 1.56 7.48
C TYR A 38 -9.41 0.57 6.72
N ALA A 39 -9.38 0.61 5.39
CA ALA A 39 -10.24 -0.22 4.55
C ALA A 39 -9.77 -1.68 4.45
N ARG A 40 -8.62 -2.03 5.05
CA ARG A 40 -8.00 -3.37 4.94
C ARG A 40 -8.48 -4.36 6.01
N ARG A 41 -9.78 -4.33 6.35
CA ARG A 41 -10.42 -5.29 7.26
C ARG A 41 -10.88 -6.54 6.52
#